data_AF-T0LFX0-F1
#
_entry.id   AF-T0LFX0-F1
#
_cell.length_a   1.000
_cell.length_b   1.000
_cell.length_c   1.000
_cell.angle_alpha   90.00
_cell.angle_beta   90.00
_cell.angle_gamma   90.00
#
_symmetry.space_group_name_H-M   'P 1'
#
loop_
_entity.id
_entity.type
_entity.pdbx_description
1 polymer ?
#
loop_
_entity_poly.entity_id
_entity_poly.type
_entity_poly.pdbx_seq_one_letter_code
_entity_poly.pdbx_strand_id
1 'polypeptide(L)' 'MRDKVHSAIQRVLEVEFGIEKIPAVTGVDFGHTDPYFHKPVGIRAEIRGERIRLLESLTV' A
#
# COMPACT_ATOMS: atom_id res chain seq x y z
N MET A 1 19.00 2.05 -1.43
CA MET A 1 18.35 0.81 -1.94
C MET A 1 16.83 0.98 -2.00
N ARG A 2 16.19 1.36 -0.89
CA ARG A 2 14.74 1.64 -0.81
C ARG A 2 14.24 2.64 -1.87
N ASP A 3 14.96 3.74 -2.07
CA ASP A 3 14.56 4.79 -3.03
C ASP A 3 14.57 4.29 -4.49
N LYS A 4 15.47 3.37 -4.83
CA LYS A 4 15.51 2.74 -6.17
C LYS A 4 14.30 1.85 -6.41
N VAL A 5 13.87 1.11 -5.39
CA VAL A 5 12.67 0.26 -5.46
C VAL A 5 11.41 1.13 -5.58
N HIS A 6 11.31 2.19 -4.78
CA HIS A 6 10.19 3.13 -4.87
C HIS A 6 10.07 3.75 -6.27
N SER A 7 11.19 4.23 -6.81
CA SER A 7 11.24 4.80 -8.16
C SER A 7 10.84 3.79 -9.24
N ALA A 8 11.21 2.50 -9.08
CA ALA A 8 10.82 1.45 -10.00
C ALA A 8 9.31 1.16 -9.95
N ILE A 9 8.73 1.10 -8.75
CA ILE A 9 7.29 0.94 -8.57
C ILE A 9 6.54 2.09 -9.23
N GLN A 10 6.97 3.33 -8.98
CA GLN A 10 6.35 4.51 -9.58
C GLN A 10 6.41 4.46 -11.11
N ARG A 11 7.58 4.13 -11.69
CA ARG A 11 7.72 3.96 -13.15
C ARG A 11 6.75 2.93 -13.71
N VAL A 12 6.63 1.76 -13.07
CA VAL A 12 5.73 0.70 -13.53
C VAL A 12 4.28 1.22 -13.50
N LEU A 13 3.84 1.79 -12.37
CA LEU A 13 2.48 2.31 -12.23
C LEU A 13 2.15 3.40 -13.25
N GLU A 14 3.05 4.37 -13.44
CA GLU A 14 2.83 5.51 -14.32
C GLU A 14 2.96 5.13 -15.80
N VAL A 15 4.05 4.46 -16.18
CA VAL A 15 4.41 4.25 -17.60
C VAL A 15 3.79 2.97 -18.16
N GLU A 16 3.79 1.88 -17.40
CA GLU A 16 3.31 0.59 -17.90
C GLU A 16 1.81 0.45 -17.73
N PHE A 17 1.27 0.95 -16.62
CA PHE A 17 -0.17 0.85 -16.31
C PHE A 17 -0.95 2.15 -16.59
N GLY A 18 -0.29 3.27 -16.89
CA GLY A 18 -0.96 4.55 -17.15
C GLY A 18 -1.65 5.15 -15.92
N ILE A 19 -1.22 4.76 -14.72
CA ILE A 19 -1.85 5.11 -13.44
C ILE A 19 -1.08 6.28 -12.83
N GLU A 20 -1.22 7.46 -13.44
CA GLU A 20 -0.51 8.67 -12.98
C GLU A 20 -1.24 9.39 -11.83
N LYS A 21 -2.56 9.15 -11.71
CA LYS A 21 -3.45 9.93 -10.82
C LYS A 21 -3.94 9.18 -9.59
N ILE A 22 -3.62 7.89 -9.46
CA ILE A 22 -4.03 7.12 -8.27
C ILE A 22 -2.92 7.24 -7.24
N PRO A 23 -3.20 7.78 -6.04
CA PRO A 23 -2.22 7.82 -4.95
C PRO A 23 -1.79 6.41 -4.57
N ALA A 24 -0.48 6.15 -4.62
CA ALA A 24 0.11 4.87 -4.22
C ALA A 24 0.89 5.03 -2.92
N VAL A 25 0.74 4.07 -2.00
CA VAL A 25 1.57 3.94 -0.81
C VAL A 25 2.37 2.66 -0.93
N THR A 26 3.70 2.78 -0.86
CA THR A 26 4.64 1.67 -1.00
C THR A 26 5.34 1.37 0.32
N GLY A 27 5.92 0.17 0.46
CA GLY A 27 6.67 -0.18 1.67
C GLY A 27 5.78 -0.43 2.89
N VAL A 28 4.50 -0.73 2.66
CA VAL A 28 3.61 -1.23 3.70
C VAL A 28 4.05 -2.65 4.07
N ASP A 29 4.07 -2.95 5.35
CA ASP A 29 4.39 -4.28 5.93
C ASP A 29 3.26 -5.31 5.67
N PHE A 30 2.74 -5.34 4.46
CA PHE A 30 1.67 -6.24 3.99
C PHE A 30 2.18 -7.01 2.78
N GLY A 31 3.23 -7.79 3.00
CA GLY A 31 3.96 -8.56 1.98
C GLY A 31 4.66 -9.76 2.62
N HIS A 32 5.79 -10.21 2.10
CA HIS A 32 6.48 -11.39 2.65
C HIS A 32 7.52 -11.05 3.74
N THR A 33 7.57 -9.79 4.19
CA THR A 33 8.57 -9.29 5.12
C THR A 33 8.03 -9.23 6.54
N ASP A 34 8.87 -9.54 7.52
CA ASP A 34 8.59 -9.35 8.94
C ASP A 34 8.99 -7.93 9.40
N PRO A 35 8.23 -7.29 10.32
CA PRO A 35 6.96 -7.76 10.89
C PRO A 35 5.81 -7.73 9.88
N TYR A 36 4.85 -8.66 10.00
CA TYR A 36 3.71 -8.76 9.08
C TYR A 36 2.45 -8.09 9.64
N PHE A 37 1.88 -7.16 8.88
CA PHE A 37 0.58 -6.55 9.18
C PHE A 37 -0.57 -7.42 8.64
N HIS A 38 -1.24 -8.16 9.53
CA HIS A 38 -2.43 -8.93 9.16
C HIS A 38 -3.64 -8.00 8.92
N LYS A 39 -3.89 -7.68 7.65
CA LYS A 39 -5.02 -6.84 7.25
C LYS A 39 -6.24 -7.66 6.84
N PRO A 40 -7.45 -7.38 7.37
CA PRO A 40 -8.67 -7.97 6.85
C PRO A 40 -8.98 -7.46 5.43
N VAL A 41 -9.43 -8.35 4.55
CA VAL A 41 -9.84 -8.01 3.18
C VAL A 41 -11.34 -7.74 3.14
N GLY A 42 -11.77 -6.76 2.34
CA GLY A 42 -13.18 -6.39 2.20
C GLY A 42 -13.66 -5.30 3.15
N ILE A 43 -12.80 -4.78 4.02
CA ILE A 43 -13.12 -3.66 4.91
C ILE A 43 -12.54 -2.33 4.42
N ARG A 44 -13.18 -1.23 4.80
CA ARG A 44 -12.71 0.13 4.55
C ARG A 44 -11.51 0.46 5.42
N ALA A 45 -10.53 1.13 4.81
CA ALA A 45 -9.37 1.68 5.47
C ALA A 45 -9.14 3.12 5.02
N GLU A 46 -8.62 3.93 5.94
CA GLU A 46 -8.12 5.27 5.66
C GLU A 46 -6.59 5.24 5.59
N ILE A 47 -6.02 5.94 4.61
CA ILE A 47 -4.58 6.13 4.46
C ILE A 47 -4.30 7.62 4.55
N ARG A 48 -3.42 8.02 5.49
CA ARG A 48 -2.96 9.41 5.67
C ARG A 48 -1.44 9.43 5.79
N GLY A 49 -0.76 9.72 4.69
CA GLY A 49 0.70 9.60 4.60
C GLY A 49 1.12 8.16 4.89
N GLU A 50 1.98 7.96 5.89
CA GLU A 50 2.47 6.64 6.31
C GLU A 50 1.52 5.90 7.28
N ARG A 51 0.37 6.49 7.66
CA ARG A 51 -0.57 5.89 8.60
C ARG A 51 -1.72 5.19 7.88
N ILE A 52 -1.98 3.95 8.27
CA ILE A 52 -3.14 3.15 7.83
C ILE A 52 -4.06 2.92 9.03
N ARG A 53 -5.35 3.23 8.86
CA ARG A 53 -6.39 3.01 9.87
C ARG A 53 -7.52 2.16 9.32
N LEU A 54 -7.91 1.10 10.02
CA LEU A 54 -9.10 0.33 9.67
C LEU A 54 -10.34 1.07 10.19
N LEU A 55 -11.34 1.26 9.32
CA LEU A 55 -12.56 2.02 9.65
C LEU A 55 -13.73 1.13 10.07
N GLU A 56 -13.56 -0.18 9.94
CA GLU A 56 -14.59 -1.17 10.21
C GLU A 56 -13.99 -2.32 11.02
N SER A 57 -14.82 -2.89 11.89
CA SER A 57 -14.49 -4.10 12.62
C SER A 57 -14.79 -5.31 11.75
N LEU A 58 -13.93 -6.32 11.81
CA LEU A 58 -14.24 -7.62 11.24
C LEU A 58 -15.43 -8.18 12.04
N THR A 59 -16.58 -8.35 11.39
CA THR A 59 -17.70 -9.08 11.98
C THR A 59 -17.52 -10.52 11.52
N VAL A 60 -17.09 -11.38 12.44
CA VAL A 60 -16.93 -12.83 12.22
C VAL A 60 -18.19 -13.52 12.70
#